data_AF-W1N300-F1
#
_entry.id   AF-W1N300-F1
#
_cell.length_a   1.000
_cell.length_b   1.000
_cell.length_c   1.000
_cell.angle_alpha   90.00
_cell.angle_beta   90.00
_cell.angle_gamma   90.00
#
_symmetry.space_group_name_H-M   'P 1'
#
loop_
_entity.id
_entity.type
_entity.pdbx_description
1 polymer ?
#
loop_
_entity_poly.entity_id
_entity_poly.type
_entity_poly.pdbx_seq_one_letter_code
_entity_poly.pdbx_strand_id
1 'polypeptide(L)'
;MNDNGTARESSAFEVPEDDDQIRRGDYALEDYLTLVVFWLLALDVFLQFFSRYVLGNSIAWTEEMARYLLVAVGFLGSAMAARKGTHIAVEFFYRYLSDSMARVMAVIVDVIRVSFLAAMVWITWQLAQRTNSMMVSVDVPKSVLYYVVMLGFVLMLLRSLQLAWHHYRTGRSELMLQQQDD
;
A
#
# COMPACT_ATOMS: atom_id res chain seq x y z
N MET A 1 -31.70 54.73 -1.66
CA MET A 1 -32.29 53.38 -1.79
C MET A 1 -31.14 52.43 -1.97
N ASN A 2 -30.96 51.56 -1.00
CA ASN A 2 -29.83 50.66 -0.86
C ASN A 2 -29.80 49.66 -2.03
N ASP A 3 -28.63 49.45 -2.62
CA ASP A 3 -28.30 48.16 -3.21
C ASP A 3 -26.84 47.81 -2.88
N ASN A 4 -26.64 47.60 -1.59
CA ASN A 4 -25.52 46.87 -1.03
C ASN A 4 -26.05 45.46 -0.83
N GLY A 5 -25.82 44.52 -1.75
CA GLY A 5 -26.60 43.28 -1.68
C GLY A 5 -26.14 41.99 -2.35
N THR A 6 -25.45 41.95 -3.49
CA THR A 6 -25.43 40.67 -4.24
C THR A 6 -24.13 40.23 -4.93
N ALA A 7 -23.00 40.93 -4.77
CA ALA A 7 -21.76 40.60 -5.49
C ALA A 7 -20.60 40.11 -4.61
N ARG A 8 -20.85 39.49 -3.44
CA ARG A 8 -19.79 39.04 -2.50
C ARG A 8 -19.95 37.61 -1.96
N GLU A 9 -20.70 36.74 -2.62
CA GLU A 9 -20.93 35.37 -2.12
C GLU A 9 -20.56 34.23 -3.09
N SER A 10 -19.92 34.48 -4.24
CA SER A 10 -19.43 33.37 -5.11
C SER A 10 -17.93 33.08 -5.00
N SER A 11 -17.19 33.73 -4.10
CA SER A 11 -15.75 33.51 -3.89
C SER A 11 -15.42 32.71 -2.63
N ALA A 12 -16.39 31.97 -2.07
CA ALA A 12 -16.27 31.39 -0.72
C ALA A 12 -16.01 29.87 -0.67
N PHE A 13 -15.74 29.23 -1.80
CA PHE A 13 -15.33 27.82 -1.81
C PHE A 13 -14.53 27.52 -3.07
N GLU A 14 -13.32 28.07 -3.12
CA GLU A 14 -12.29 27.57 -4.03
C GLU A 14 -11.82 26.26 -3.40
N VAL A 15 -12.44 25.16 -3.83
CA VAL A 15 -11.91 23.82 -3.54
C VAL A 15 -10.47 23.87 -4.04
N PRO A 16 -9.46 23.60 -3.20
CA PRO A 16 -8.14 23.33 -3.71
C PRO A 16 -8.32 22.19 -4.70
N GLU A 17 -8.27 22.50 -5.99
CA GLU A 17 -7.97 21.48 -6.98
C GLU A 17 -6.55 21.08 -6.61
N ASP A 18 -6.43 20.08 -5.72
CA ASP A 18 -5.26 19.22 -5.69
C ASP A 18 -5.21 18.68 -7.10
N ASP A 19 -4.49 19.42 -7.95
CA ASP A 19 -4.04 19.08 -9.28
C ASP A 19 -2.99 17.99 -9.03
N ASP A 20 -3.45 16.87 -8.46
CA ASP A 20 -2.81 15.57 -8.39
C ASP A 20 -2.75 15.14 -9.86
N GLN A 21 -1.85 15.79 -10.59
CA GLN A 21 -1.50 15.44 -11.94
C GLN A 21 -1.02 14.01 -11.83
N ILE A 22 -1.91 13.07 -12.18
CA ILE A 22 -1.62 11.64 -12.20
C ILE A 22 -0.48 11.47 -13.19
N ARG A 23 0.75 11.55 -12.68
CA ARG A 23 1.98 11.46 -13.44
C ARG A 23 2.06 10.00 -13.87
N ARG A 24 1.58 9.71 -15.08
CA ARG A 24 1.61 8.38 -15.71
C ARG A 24 2.99 7.71 -15.68
N GLY A 25 4.06 8.47 -15.42
CA GLY A 25 5.43 7.97 -15.26
C GLY A 25 5.73 7.25 -13.94
N ASP A 26 4.86 7.32 -12.92
CA ASP A 26 5.15 6.71 -11.62
C ASP A 26 4.64 5.26 -11.48
N TYR A 27 3.93 4.70 -12.47
CA TYR A 27 3.45 3.33 -12.36
C TYR A 27 4.63 2.34 -12.37
N ALA A 28 4.91 1.75 -11.21
CA ALA A 28 5.89 0.69 -11.10
C ALA A 28 5.31 -0.61 -11.67
N LEU A 29 6.18 -1.53 -12.09
CA LEU A 29 5.79 -2.89 -12.51
C LEU A 29 4.88 -3.59 -11.46
N GLU A 30 5.09 -3.27 -10.19
CA GLU A 30 4.31 -3.72 -9.03
C GLU A 30 2.83 -3.32 -9.12
N ASP A 31 2.52 -2.14 -9.67
CA ASP A 31 1.15 -1.64 -9.76
C ASP A 31 0.35 -2.41 -10.80
N TYR A 32 0.97 -2.69 -11.95
CA TYR A 32 0.37 -3.52 -12.98
C TYR A 32 0.17 -4.96 -12.49
N LEU A 33 1.16 -5.53 -11.79
CA LEU A 33 1.05 -6.86 -11.20
C LEU A 33 -0.12 -6.92 -10.20
N THR A 34 -0.22 -5.94 -9.29
CA THR A 34 -1.31 -5.88 -8.31
C THR A 34 -2.67 -5.78 -8.99
N LEU A 35 -2.78 -4.96 -10.05
CA LEU A 35 -4.02 -4.78 -10.80
C LEU A 35 -4.45 -6.08 -11.51
N VAL A 36 -3.51 -6.80 -12.10
CA VAL A 36 -3.79 -8.11 -12.72
C VAL A 36 -4.30 -9.10 -11.67
N VAL A 37 -3.61 -9.24 -10.53
CA VAL A 37 -4.03 -10.17 -9.46
C VAL A 37 -5.39 -9.77 -8.88
N PHE A 38 -5.66 -8.47 -8.77
CA PHE A 38 -6.96 -7.95 -8.33
C PHE A 38 -8.09 -8.34 -9.29
N TRP A 39 -7.90 -8.20 -10.60
CA TRP A 39 -8.89 -8.61 -11.58
C TRP A 39 -9.12 -10.12 -11.59
N LEU A 40 -8.06 -10.92 -11.39
CA LEU A 40 -8.19 -12.36 -11.22
C LEU A 40 -9.03 -12.71 -10.00
N LEU A 41 -8.79 -12.05 -8.86
CA LEU A 41 -9.61 -12.23 -7.66
C LEU A 41 -11.08 -11.88 -7.92
N ALA A 42 -11.35 -10.75 -8.57
CA ALA A 42 -12.70 -10.31 -8.88
C ALA A 42 -13.44 -11.32 -9.77
N LEU A 43 -12.76 -11.87 -10.79
CA LEU A 43 -13.31 -12.88 -11.69
C LEU A 43 -13.57 -14.20 -10.95
N ASP A 44 -12.66 -14.62 -10.08
CA ASP A 44 -12.78 -15.87 -9.31
C ASP A 44 -13.95 -15.80 -8.32
N VAL A 45 -14.09 -14.67 -7.61
CA VAL A 45 -15.25 -14.41 -6.75
C VAL A 45 -16.53 -14.36 -7.58
N PHE A 46 -16.52 -13.68 -8.73
CA PHE A 46 -17.69 -13.66 -9.62
C PHE A 46 -18.09 -15.07 -10.08
N LEU A 47 -17.13 -15.92 -10.46
CA LEU A 47 -17.36 -17.32 -10.83
C LEU A 47 -17.91 -18.15 -9.67
N GLN A 48 -17.42 -17.91 -8.45
CA GLN A 48 -17.93 -18.55 -7.24
C GLN A 48 -19.40 -18.18 -6.98
N PHE A 49 -19.77 -16.90 -7.10
CA PHE A 49 -21.16 -16.46 -6.99
C PHE A 49 -22.02 -17.01 -8.14
N PHE A 50 -21.53 -16.95 -9.38
CA PHE A 50 -22.26 -17.45 -10.54
C PHE A 50 -22.54 -18.96 -10.43
N SER A 51 -21.55 -19.76 -10.08
CA SER A 51 -21.74 -21.21 -9.88
C SER A 51 -22.75 -21.52 -8.78
N ARG A 52 -22.62 -20.85 -7.64
CA ARG A 52 -23.51 -21.09 -6.50
C ARG A 52 -24.96 -20.69 -6.77
N TYR A 53 -25.18 -19.53 -7.39
CA TYR A 53 -26.52 -18.96 -7.52
C TYR A 53 -27.20 -19.29 -8.85
N VAL A 54 -26.43 -19.51 -9.93
CA VAL A 54 -26.97 -19.81 -11.26
C VAL A 54 -26.91 -21.30 -11.58
N LEU A 55 -25.77 -21.95 -11.33
CA LEU A 55 -25.59 -23.39 -11.61
C LEU A 55 -26.11 -24.28 -10.47
N GLY A 56 -26.40 -23.71 -9.30
CA GLY A 56 -26.89 -24.45 -8.13
C GLY A 56 -25.85 -25.40 -7.52
N ASN A 57 -24.59 -25.35 -7.96
CA ASN A 57 -23.50 -26.14 -7.41
C ASN A 57 -22.41 -25.23 -6.82
N SER A 58 -21.85 -25.61 -5.68
CA SER A 58 -20.72 -24.89 -5.08
C SER A 58 -19.42 -25.51 -5.55
N ILE A 59 -18.61 -24.75 -6.29
CA ILE A 59 -17.28 -25.19 -6.71
C ILE A 59 -16.31 -24.96 -5.55
N ALA A 60 -15.87 -26.03 -4.88
CA ALA A 60 -15.03 -25.90 -3.68
C ALA A 60 -13.64 -25.29 -3.97
N TRP A 61 -13.08 -25.53 -5.15
CA TRP A 61 -11.74 -25.03 -5.49
C TRP A 61 -11.68 -23.50 -5.67
N THR A 62 -12.78 -22.86 -6.11
CA THR A 62 -12.83 -21.40 -6.25
C THR A 62 -12.79 -20.69 -4.90
N GLU A 63 -13.31 -21.30 -3.83
CA GLU A 63 -13.22 -20.70 -2.50
C GLU A 63 -11.78 -20.66 -1.98
N GLU A 64 -11.02 -21.73 -2.23
CA GLU A 64 -9.62 -21.83 -1.83
C GLU A 64 -8.75 -20.87 -2.66
N MET A 65 -9.02 -20.76 -3.96
CA MET A 65 -8.32 -19.86 -4.87
C MET A 65 -8.58 -18.38 -4.55
N ALA A 66 -9.85 -18.00 -4.30
CA ALA A 66 -10.21 -16.63 -3.94
C ALA A 66 -9.50 -16.18 -2.67
N ARG A 67 -9.39 -17.06 -1.67
CA ARG A 67 -8.65 -16.76 -0.43
C ARG A 67 -7.17 -16.46 -0.71
N TYR A 68 -6.58 -17.15 -1.68
CA TYR A 68 -5.16 -17.01 -2.00
C TYR A 68 -4.88 -15.75 -2.80
N LEU A 69 -5.73 -15.48 -3.79
CA LEU A 69 -5.70 -14.25 -4.55
C LEU A 69 -5.95 -13.04 -3.63
N LEU A 70 -6.86 -13.15 -2.65
CA LEU A 70 -7.11 -12.10 -1.67
C LEU A 70 -5.87 -11.78 -0.82
N VAL A 71 -5.18 -12.81 -0.33
CA VAL A 71 -3.92 -12.63 0.40
C VAL A 71 -2.86 -11.97 -0.50
N ALA A 72 -2.70 -12.47 -1.74
CA ALA A 72 -1.75 -11.93 -2.70
C ALA A 72 -1.99 -10.43 -2.98
N VAL A 73 -3.25 -10.06 -3.27
CA VAL A 73 -3.65 -8.67 -3.48
C VAL A 73 -3.42 -7.82 -2.23
N GLY A 74 -3.72 -8.34 -1.04
CA GLY A 74 -3.52 -7.61 0.21
C GLY A 74 -2.04 -7.22 0.43
N PHE A 75 -1.12 -8.15 0.20
CA PHE A 75 0.31 -7.88 0.36
C PHE A 75 0.90 -7.05 -0.78
N LEU A 76 0.55 -7.34 -2.03
CA LEU A 76 0.99 -6.55 -3.19
C LEU A 76 0.42 -5.12 -3.13
N GLY A 77 -0.86 -4.97 -2.81
CA GLY A 77 -1.52 -3.68 -2.62
C GLY A 77 -0.96 -2.89 -1.45
N SER A 78 -0.57 -3.56 -0.36
CA SER A 78 0.12 -2.89 0.76
C SER A 78 1.51 -2.37 0.34
N ALA A 79 2.24 -3.05 -0.56
CA ALA A 79 3.50 -2.55 -1.08
C ALA A 79 3.31 -1.28 -1.93
N MET A 80 2.23 -1.23 -2.72
CA MET A 80 1.82 -0.02 -3.45
C MET A 80 1.43 1.11 -2.49
N ALA A 81 0.64 0.83 -1.45
CA ALA A 81 0.25 1.81 -0.45
C ALA A 81 1.46 2.35 0.33
N ALA A 82 2.41 1.47 0.66
CA ALA A 82 3.67 1.83 1.29
C ALA A 82 4.52 2.80 0.45
N ARG A 83 4.38 2.78 -0.89
CA ARG A 83 5.02 3.73 -1.82
C ARG A 83 4.33 5.09 -1.83
N LYS A 84 2.99 5.11 -1.77
CA LYS A 84 2.20 6.36 -1.72
C LYS A 84 2.32 7.11 -0.38
N GLY A 85 3.09 6.58 0.57
CA GLY A 85 3.61 7.38 1.68
C GLY A 85 2.56 7.86 2.67
N THR A 86 1.52 7.07 2.96
CA THR A 86 0.44 7.48 3.87
C THR A 86 0.80 7.27 5.34
N HIS A 87 1.90 7.86 5.83
CA HIS A 87 2.14 8.01 7.27
C HIS A 87 1.66 9.37 7.78
N ILE A 88 0.43 9.74 7.39
CA ILE A 88 -0.27 10.98 7.77
C ILE A 88 -0.22 11.22 9.29
N ALA A 89 -0.31 10.15 10.09
CA ALA A 89 -0.27 10.23 11.55
C ALA A 89 1.07 10.75 12.10
N VAL A 90 2.18 10.47 11.42
CA VAL A 90 3.51 10.94 11.84
C VAL A 90 3.75 12.37 11.35
N GLU A 91 3.21 12.72 10.18
CA GLU A 91 3.24 14.08 9.63
C GLU A 91 2.58 15.11 10.55
N PHE A 92 1.43 14.78 11.15
CA PHE A 92 0.80 15.67 12.13
C PHE A 92 1.69 15.92 13.35
N PHE A 93 2.40 14.89 13.83
CA PHE A 93 3.30 15.02 14.96
C PHE A 93 4.52 15.89 14.61
N TYR A 94 5.03 15.80 13.37
CA TYR A 94 6.14 16.64 12.91
C TYR A 94 5.82 18.14 12.91
N ARG A 95 4.54 18.54 12.77
CA ARG A 95 4.13 19.96 12.79
C ARG A 95 4.39 20.67 14.12
N TYR A 96 4.56 19.94 15.21
CA TYR A 96 4.81 20.49 16.55
C TYR A 96 6.29 20.41 16.98
N LEU A 97 7.16 19.82 16.16
CA LEU A 97 8.58 19.61 16.47
C LEU A 97 9.46 20.63 15.75
N SER A 98 10.59 20.99 16.35
CA SER A 98 11.62 21.77 15.68
C SER A 98 12.29 20.95 14.57
N ASP A 99 12.75 21.62 13.51
CA ASP A 99 13.40 21.05 12.32
C ASP A 99 14.44 19.95 12.60
N SER A 100 15.27 20.16 13.61
CA SER A 100 16.30 19.20 14.02
C SER A 100 15.70 17.96 14.69
N MET A 101 14.66 18.13 15.51
CA MET A 101 14.00 17.02 16.20
C MET A 101 13.14 16.21 15.21
N ALA A 102 12.45 16.87 14.29
CA ALA A 102 11.67 16.22 13.23
C ALA A 102 12.55 15.31 12.38
N ARG A 103 13.77 15.75 12.03
CA ARG A 103 14.74 14.95 11.28
C ARG A 103 15.21 13.70 12.03
N VAL A 104 15.55 13.83 13.32
CA VAL A 104 15.96 12.68 14.14
C VAL A 104 14.82 11.68 14.26
N MET A 105 13.60 12.17 14.48
CA MET A 105 12.42 11.34 14.59
C MET A 105 12.08 10.63 13.26
N ALA A 106 12.26 11.27 12.11
CA ALA A 106 12.12 10.63 10.80
C ALA A 106 13.09 9.47 10.61
N VAL A 107 14.37 9.65 10.96
CA VAL A 107 15.36 8.57 10.91
C VAL A 107 15.00 7.41 11.85
N ILE A 108 14.50 7.71 13.07
CA ILE A 108 14.05 6.68 14.01
C ILE A 108 12.89 5.87 13.43
N VAL A 109 11.87 6.54 12.88
CA VAL A 109 10.71 5.88 12.27
C VAL A 109 11.15 5.01 11.09
N ASP A 110 12.04 5.50 10.23
CA ASP A 110 12.58 4.73 9.11
C ASP A 110 13.34 3.48 9.58
N VAL A 111 14.18 3.61 10.61
CA VAL A 111 14.92 2.47 11.19
C VAL A 111 13.97 1.43 11.79
N ILE A 112 12.94 1.87 12.52
CA ILE A 112 11.93 0.96 13.09
C ILE A 112 11.16 0.26 11.97
N ARG A 113 10.75 0.99 10.92
CA ARG A 113 10.03 0.43 9.78
C ARG A 113 10.86 -0.61 9.03
N VAL A 114 12.12 -0.29 8.71
CA VAL A 114 13.05 -1.20 8.03
C VAL A 114 13.32 -2.45 8.86
N SER A 115 13.59 -2.29 10.16
CA SER A 115 13.87 -3.43 11.05
C SER A 115 12.64 -4.34 11.21
N PHE A 116 11.45 -3.78 11.35
CA PHE A 116 10.19 -4.53 11.38
C PHE A 116 9.97 -5.32 10.08
N LEU A 117 10.11 -4.68 8.92
CA LEU A 117 9.94 -5.33 7.63
C LEU A 117 10.97 -6.44 7.41
N ALA A 118 12.23 -6.22 7.79
CA ALA A 118 13.28 -7.23 7.71
C ALA A 118 12.97 -8.46 8.59
N ALA A 119 12.46 -8.24 9.82
CA ALA A 119 12.02 -9.32 10.68
C ALA A 119 10.86 -10.11 10.05
N MET A 120 9.90 -9.43 9.42
CA MET A 120 8.78 -10.08 8.72
C MET A 120 9.25 -10.93 7.52
N VAL A 121 10.22 -10.44 6.73
CA VAL A 121 10.85 -11.24 5.66
C VAL A 121 11.50 -12.49 6.23
N TRP A 122 12.25 -12.37 7.34
CA TRP A 122 12.87 -13.54 7.97
C TRP A 122 11.82 -14.56 8.43
N ILE A 123 10.80 -14.10 9.16
CA ILE A 123 9.76 -14.98 9.72
C ILE A 123 9.01 -15.70 8.59
N THR A 124 8.63 -14.97 7.54
CA THR A 124 7.93 -15.55 6.39
C THR A 124 8.80 -16.53 5.59
N TRP A 125 10.10 -16.25 5.46
CA TRP A 125 11.06 -17.21 4.89
C TRP A 125 11.15 -18.51 5.69
N GLN A 126 11.28 -18.42 7.02
CA GLN A 126 11.27 -19.62 7.86
C GLN A 126 9.95 -20.38 7.78
N LEU A 127 8.83 -19.66 7.73
CA LEU A 127 7.51 -20.27 7.62
C LEU A 127 7.34 -20.99 6.28
N ALA A 128 7.77 -20.38 5.18
CA ALA A 128 7.76 -20.99 3.85
C ALA A 128 8.56 -22.30 3.81
N GLN A 129 9.72 -22.36 4.48
CA GLN A 129 10.54 -23.58 4.53
C GLN A 129 9.95 -24.67 5.44
N ARG A 130 9.31 -24.28 6.55
CA ARG A 130 8.73 -25.21 7.53
C ARG A 130 7.40 -25.79 7.04
N THR A 131 6.69 -25.11 6.14
CA THR A 131 5.39 -25.56 5.63
C THR A 131 5.53 -26.31 4.30
N ASN A 132 5.61 -27.64 4.38
CA ASN A 132 5.55 -28.55 3.22
C ASN A 132 4.17 -29.21 3.02
N SER A 133 3.13 -28.71 3.68
CA SER A 133 1.79 -29.31 3.60
C SER A 133 1.08 -28.91 2.31
N MET A 134 0.61 -29.91 1.55
CA MET A 134 -0.24 -29.72 0.37
C MET A 134 -1.65 -29.19 0.74
N MET A 135 -2.32 -28.53 -0.20
CA MET A 135 -3.72 -28.11 -0.11
C MET A 135 -4.68 -29.30 -0.22
N VAL A 136 -5.92 -29.09 0.25
CA VAL A 136 -6.93 -30.15 0.34
C VAL A 136 -7.78 -30.23 -0.93
N SER A 137 -7.95 -29.14 -1.68
CA SER A 137 -8.79 -29.11 -2.89
C SER A 137 -8.08 -28.68 -4.18
N VAL A 138 -6.87 -28.11 -4.12
CA VAL A 138 -6.07 -27.72 -5.29
C VAL A 138 -4.67 -28.31 -5.15
N ASP A 139 -4.10 -28.84 -6.24
CA ASP A 139 -2.78 -29.51 -6.23
C ASP A 139 -1.61 -28.49 -6.24
N VAL A 140 -1.75 -27.42 -5.46
CA VAL A 140 -0.76 -26.35 -5.30
C VAL A 140 -0.21 -26.41 -3.87
N PRO A 141 1.11 -26.43 -3.68
CA PRO A 141 1.68 -26.44 -2.35
C PRO A 141 1.42 -25.09 -1.67
N LYS A 142 0.96 -25.12 -0.41
CA LYS A 142 0.68 -23.91 0.40
C LYS A 142 1.89 -22.99 0.55
N SER A 143 3.10 -23.52 0.32
CA SER A 143 4.35 -22.77 0.31
C SER A 143 4.34 -21.61 -0.69
N VAL A 144 3.63 -21.72 -1.81
CA VAL A 144 3.51 -20.65 -2.82
C VAL A 144 2.91 -19.39 -2.19
N LEU A 145 1.90 -19.52 -1.33
CA LEU A 145 1.29 -18.40 -0.65
C LEU A 145 2.30 -17.68 0.26
N TYR A 146 3.08 -18.44 1.04
CA TYR A 146 4.10 -17.85 1.90
C TYR A 146 5.21 -17.15 1.10
N TYR A 147 5.57 -17.65 -0.08
CA TYR A 147 6.49 -16.95 -0.98
C TYR A 147 5.91 -15.65 -1.55
N VAL A 148 4.63 -15.61 -1.89
CA VAL A 148 3.96 -14.36 -2.32
C VAL A 148 3.92 -13.34 -1.20
N VAL A 149 3.59 -13.76 0.02
CA VAL A 149 3.61 -12.89 1.21
C VAL A 149 5.03 -12.36 1.46
N MET A 150 6.04 -13.23 1.40
CA MET A 150 7.43 -12.84 1.53
C MET A 150 7.84 -11.83 0.46
N LEU A 151 7.44 -12.04 -0.80
CA LEU A 151 7.70 -11.10 -1.88
C LEU A 151 7.09 -9.73 -1.58
N GLY A 152 5.86 -9.68 -1.07
CA GLY A 152 5.23 -8.43 -0.63
C GLY A 152 6.05 -7.70 0.43
N PHE A 153 6.53 -8.40 1.46
CA PHE A 153 7.39 -7.80 2.47
C PHE A 153 8.75 -7.35 1.92
N VAL A 154 9.35 -8.10 1.01
CA VAL A 154 10.61 -7.72 0.34
C VAL A 154 10.42 -6.43 -0.45
N LEU A 155 9.33 -6.31 -1.22
CA LEU A 155 9.01 -5.09 -1.96
C LEU A 155 8.83 -3.89 -1.02
N MET A 156 8.06 -4.05 0.07
CA MET A 156 7.91 -3.00 1.09
C MET A 156 9.25 -2.61 1.72
N LEU A 157 10.11 -3.58 2.01
CA LEU A 157 11.44 -3.35 2.59
C LEU A 157 12.33 -2.56 1.63
N LEU A 158 12.36 -2.93 0.34
CA LEU A 158 13.10 -2.22 -0.69
C LEU A 158 12.62 -0.77 -0.81
N ARG A 159 11.31 -0.53 -0.79
CA ARG A 159 10.73 0.82 -0.80
C ARG A 159 11.11 1.63 0.45
N SER A 160 11.04 1.00 1.63
CA SER A 160 11.44 1.63 2.88
C SER A 160 12.93 1.99 2.89
N LEU A 161 13.79 1.15 2.32
CA LEU A 161 15.22 1.42 2.16
C LEU A 161 15.49 2.55 1.16
N GLN A 162 14.76 2.58 0.03
CA GLN A 162 14.86 3.68 -0.95
C GLN A 162 14.51 5.02 -0.30
N LEU A 163 13.44 5.05 0.51
CA LEU A 163 13.01 6.26 1.22
C LEU A 163 14.03 6.69 2.28
N ALA A 164 14.49 5.75 3.12
CA ALA A 164 15.51 6.03 4.12
C ALA A 164 16.84 6.51 3.50
N TRP A 165 17.24 5.93 2.37
CA TRP A 165 18.41 6.39 1.60
C TRP A 165 18.19 7.82 1.10
N HIS A 166 17.02 8.11 0.53
CA HIS A 166 16.69 9.45 0.06
C HIS A 166 16.77 10.47 1.21
N HIS A 167 16.18 10.17 2.37
CA HIS A 167 16.28 11.02 3.56
C HIS A 167 17.74 11.24 4.00
N TYR A 168 18.56 10.18 4.00
CA TYR A 168 19.97 10.29 4.38
C TYR A 168 20.80 11.13 3.40
N ARG A 169 20.50 11.05 2.10
CA ARG A 169 21.26 11.73 1.04
C ARG A 169 20.83 13.18 0.83
N THR A 170 19.54 13.46 0.95
CA THR A 170 18.97 14.78 0.65
C THR A 170 19.10 15.73 1.83
N GLY A 171 19.25 15.22 3.07
CA GLY A 171 19.54 16.04 4.25
C GLY A 171 18.57 17.20 4.47
N ARG A 172 17.38 17.13 3.86
CA ARG A 172 16.30 18.10 3.87
C ARG A 172 15.03 17.26 3.91
N SER A 173 14.29 17.37 5.00
CA SER A 173 12.98 16.78 5.14
C SER A 173 12.08 17.48 4.12
N GLU A 174 11.41 16.76 3.22
CA GLU A 174 10.47 17.36 2.26
C GLU A 174 9.35 18.16 2.95
N LEU A 175 9.11 17.86 4.23
CA LEU A 175 8.27 18.61 5.16
C LEU A 175 8.68 20.09 5.34
N MET A 176 9.95 20.46 5.12
CA MET A 176 10.42 21.85 5.17
C MET A 176 10.03 22.64 3.91
N LEU A 177 9.87 21.97 2.77
CA LEU A 177 9.50 22.64 1.51
C LEU A 177 8.01 22.98 1.51
N GLN A 178 7.17 22.09 2.05
CA GLN A 178 5.74 22.34 2.23
C GLN A 178 5.44 23.43 3.28
N GLN A 179 6.33 23.62 4.25
CA GLN A 179 6.24 24.70 5.26
C GLN A 179 6.61 26.09 4.75
N GLN A 180 7.22 26.19 3.56
CA GLN A 180 7.70 27.46 3.01
C GLN A 180 6.74 28.05 1.97
N ASP A 181 5.76 27.26 1.52
CA ASP A 181 4.72 27.65 0.56
C ASP A 181 3.36 27.97 1.24
N ASP A 182 3.21 27.72 2.55
CA ASP A 182 2.08 28.14 3.41
C ASP A 182 2.45 29.36 4.28
#